data_AF-A0A2E6L4Y8-F1
#
_entry.id   AF-A0A2E6L4Y8-F1
#
_cell.length_a   1.000
_cell.length_b   1.000
_cell.length_c   1.000
_cell.angle_alpha   90.00
_cell.angle_beta   90.00
_cell.angle_gamma   90.00
#
_symmetry.space_group_name_H-M   'P 1'
#
loop_
_entity.id
_entity.type
_entity.pdbx_description
1 polymer ?
#
loop_
_entity_poly.entity_id
_entity_poly.type
_entity_poly.pdbx_seq_one_letter_code
_entity_poly.pdbx_strand_id
1 'polypeptide(L)' 'GSTDEFGFAAMENKVHVHDLHATILHLMGLNHENLTYRYSGRDFRLTDVHGHVVKDILA' A
#
# COMPACT_ATOMS: atom_id res chain seq x y z
N GLY A 1 -7.68 -4.22 15.00
CA GLY A 1 -6.69 -3.13 15.02
C GLY A 1 -6.34 -2.88 16.45
N SER A 2 -5.12 -3.20 16.83
CA SER A 2 -4.64 -3.20 18.22
C SER A 2 -3.15 -2.82 18.23
N THR A 3 -2.67 -2.37 19.38
CA THR A 3 -1.26 -2.01 19.60
C THR A 3 -0.68 -2.97 20.63
N ASP A 4 0.64 -3.15 20.64
CA ASP A 4 1.32 -3.96 21.64
C ASP A 4 1.09 -3.46 23.08
N GLU A 5 1.48 -4.27 24.06
CA GLU A 5 1.29 -3.99 25.49
C GLU A 5 1.91 -2.65 25.94
N PHE A 6 2.85 -2.11 25.17
CA PHE A 6 3.55 -0.86 25.47
C PHE A 6 3.10 0.32 24.59
N GLY A 7 2.23 0.09 23.60
CA GLY A 7 1.77 1.09 22.66
C GLY A 7 2.76 1.43 21.54
N PHE A 8 3.82 0.65 21.30
CA PHE A 8 4.88 1.00 20.34
C PHE A 8 4.61 0.59 18.90
N ALA A 9 4.00 -0.57 18.70
CA ALA A 9 3.72 -1.09 17.37
C ALA A 9 2.28 -1.58 17.26
N ALA A 10 1.67 -1.38 16.08
CA ALA A 10 0.44 -2.09 15.74
C ALA A 10 0.69 -3.61 15.86
N MET A 11 -0.31 -4.36 16.29
CA MET A 11 -0.29 -5.84 16.33
C MET A 11 -1.22 -6.45 15.29
N GLU A 12 -2.39 -5.84 15.10
CA GLU A 12 -3.41 -6.30 14.15
C GLU A 12 -3.65 -5.30 13.02
N ASN A 13 -4.02 -5.82 11.85
CA ASN A 13 -4.40 -5.04 10.67
C ASN A 13 -3.34 -4.01 10.29
N LYS A 14 -2.07 -4.42 10.31
CA LYS A 14 -0.94 -3.60 9.91
C LYS A 14 -1.09 -3.23 8.44
N VAL A 15 -1.02 -1.93 8.16
CA VAL A 15 -1.02 -1.39 6.81
C VAL A 15 0.36 -0.81 6.56
N HIS A 16 1.03 -1.27 5.51
CA HIS A 16 2.28 -0.65 5.08
C HIS A 16 1.99 0.61 4.25
N VAL A 17 2.93 1.55 4.17
CA VAL A 17 2.76 2.78 3.38
C VAL A 17 2.48 2.48 1.89
N HIS A 18 3.01 1.38 1.37
CA HIS A 18 2.75 0.93 0.00
C HIS A 18 1.28 0.54 -0.21
N ASP A 19 0.65 -0.09 0.79
CA ASP A 19 -0.75 -0.51 0.74
C ASP A 19 -1.69 0.69 0.86
N LEU A 20 -1.32 1.66 1.71
CA LEU A 20 -2.01 2.93 1.82
C LEU A 20 -2.01 3.68 0.47
N HIS A 21 -0.83 3.82 -0.17
CA HIS A 21 -0.72 4.49 -1.47
C HIS A 21 -1.46 3.72 -2.57
N ALA A 22 -1.40 2.38 -2.59
CA ALA A 22 -2.17 1.56 -3.52
C ALA A 22 -3.68 1.79 -3.37
N THR A 23 -4.15 1.90 -2.13
CA THR A 23 -5.57 2.17 -1.81
C THR A 23 -6.01 3.56 -2.23
N ILE A 24 -5.18 4.59 -2.02
CA ILE A 24 -5.46 5.97 -2.49
C ILE A 24 -5.60 6.00 -4.01
N LEU A 25 -4.65 5.39 -4.73
CA LEU A 25 -4.70 5.33 -6.20
C LEU A 25 -5.94 4.57 -6.69
N HIS A 26 -6.30 3.47 -6.02
CA HIS A 26 -7.52 2.72 -6.32
C HIS A 26 -8.79 3.58 -6.17
N LEU A 27 -8.91 4.36 -5.08
CA LEU A 27 -10.02 5.30 -4.86
C LEU A 27 -10.09 6.41 -5.91
N MET A 28 -8.97 6.76 -6.53
CA MET A 28 -8.91 7.70 -7.65
C MET A 28 -9.22 7.04 -9.00
N GLY A 29 -9.58 5.75 -9.03
CA GLY A 29 -9.86 4.99 -10.25
C GLY A 29 -8.60 4.54 -11.01
N LEU A 30 -7.44 4.59 -10.36
CA LEU A 30 -6.15 4.20 -10.96
C LEU A 30 -5.72 2.82 -10.46
N ASN A 31 -5.30 1.95 -11.37
CA ASN A 31 -4.61 0.72 -10.99
C ASN A 31 -3.11 1.01 -10.83
N HIS A 32 -2.62 0.98 -9.59
CA HIS A 32 -1.21 1.29 -9.27
C HIS A 32 -0.21 0.32 -9.93
N GLU A 33 -0.60 -0.91 -10.25
CA GLU A 33 0.27 -1.87 -10.94
C GLU A 33 0.49 -1.49 -12.41
N ASN A 34 -0.47 -0.82 -13.03
CA ASN A 34 -0.37 -0.32 -14.41
C ASN A 34 0.48 0.95 -14.50
N LEU A 35 0.80 1.59 -13.37
CA LEU A 35 1.69 2.76 -13.29
C LEU A 35 3.16 2.34 -13.14
N THR A 36 3.53 1.23 -13.78
CA THR A 36 4.87 0.66 -13.74
C THR A 36 5.65 1.05 -15.00
N TYR A 37 6.87 1.54 -14.84
CA TYR A 37 7.79 1.83 -15.95
C TYR A 37 9.19 1.29 -15.68
N ARG A 38 9.88 0.85 -16.74
CA ARG A 38 11.24 0.31 -16.67
C ARG A 38 12.26 1.45 -16.77
N TYR A 39 13.15 1.56 -15.79
CA TYR A 39 14.25 2.53 -15.79
C TYR A 39 15.51 1.91 -15.20
N SER A 40 16.67 2.12 -15.83
CA SER A 40 17.97 1.61 -15.35
C SER A 40 17.98 0.11 -14.99
N GLY A 41 17.23 -0.71 -15.74
CA GLY A 41 17.14 -2.16 -15.52
C GLY A 41 16.15 -2.61 -14.43
N ARG A 42 15.46 -1.70 -13.73
CA ARG A 42 14.47 -2.00 -12.68
C ARG A 42 13.09 -1.45 -13.02
N ASP A 43 12.05 -2.15 -12.57
CA ASP A 43 10.68 -1.65 -12.61
C ASP A 43 10.42 -0.66 -11.46
N PHE A 44 9.88 0.51 -11.81
CA PHE A 44 9.50 1.56 -10.88
C PHE A 44 8.00 1.78 -10.96
N ARG A 45 7.36 1.95 -9.79
CA ARG A 45 5.98 2.40 -9.66
C ARG A 45 5.81 3.23 -8.38
N LEU A 46 4.74 4.00 -8.30
CA LEU A 46 4.47 4.94 -7.18
C LEU A 46 4.37 4.24 -5.81
N THR A 47 4.02 2.96 -5.79
CA THR A 47 3.94 2.14 -4.57
C THR A 47 5.20 1.29 -4.34
N ASP A 48 6.30 1.58 -5.05
CA ASP A 48 7.44 0.67 -5.26
C ASP A 48 6.98 -0.71 -5.78
N VAL A 49 7.82 -1.74 -5.90
CA VAL A 49 7.42 -3.09 -6.35
C VAL A 49 6.48 -3.86 -5.39
N HIS A 50 5.87 -3.17 -4.41
CA HIS A 50 4.96 -3.70 -3.40
C HIS A 50 3.63 -2.92 -3.36
N GLY A 51 2.76 -3.25 -2.41
CA GLY A 51 1.47 -2.61 -2.20
C GLY A 51 0.29 -3.50 -2.62
N HIS A 52 -0.73 -3.58 -1.76
CA HIS A 52 -2.03 -4.14 -2.08
C HIS A 52 -3.14 -3.17 -1.65
N VAL A 53 -4.27 -3.19 -2.36
CA VAL A 53 -5.45 -2.40 -1.96
C VAL A 53 -6.01 -2.97 -0.66
N VAL A 54 -6.13 -2.13 0.37
CA VAL A 54 -6.68 -2.48 1.68
C VAL A 54 -8.20 -2.52 1.56
N LYS A 55 -8.75 -3.69 1.25
CA LYS A 55 -10.20 -3.85 1.01
C LYS A 55 -11.03 -3.69 2.27
N ASP A 56 -10.46 -4.02 3.42
CA ASP A 56 -11.16 -4.03 4.72
C ASP A 56 -11.63 -2.64 5.18
N ILE A 57 -11.10 -1.56 4.57
CA ILE A 57 -11.44 -0.17 4.90
C ILE A 57 -12.27 0.53 3.82
N LEU A 58 -12.63 -0.17 2.74
CA LEU A 58 -13.46 0.36 1.67
C LEU A 58 -14.94 0.18 2.01
N ALA A 59 -15.79 1.14 1.60
CA ALA A 59 -17.23 1.19 1.87
C ALA A 59 -18.06 0.45 0.80
#